data_AF-A0A800AXR7-F1
#
_entry.id   AF-A0A800AXR7-F1
#
_cell.length_a   1.000
_cell.length_b   1.000
_cell.length_c   1.000
_cell.angle_alpha   90.00
_cell.angle_beta   90.00
_cell.angle_gamma   90.00
#
_symmetry.space_group_name_H-M   'P 1'
#
loop_
_entity.id
_entity.type
_entity.pdbx_description
1 polymer ?
#
loop_
_entity_poly.entity_id
_entity_poly.type
_entity_poly.pdbx_seq_one_letter_code
_entity_poly.pdbx_strand_id
1 'polypeptide(L)'
;YSNGGVPSALISLALRYMHTTVEMVIRGYLSGHADREYKLGKRLICGVSMPEGMKENDKFPTPILTPTTKAATGLHDEDISRETILNQGVVSEKDYLKLEEYTKALFKKGTELAKKRGLILVDTKYEFGKTTDGNIVLIDEIHTPDSSRYFYADTYQDLQDKNLPQKQLSKEFVRQWLIANGFQGLEGQTIPEMNDAKILEISNRYIELYEQITGLKFEKGETNNILQRMDKNVKYYLSKR
;
A
#
# COMPACT_ATOMS: atom_id res chain seq x y z
N TYR A 1 4.79 10.91 -26.75
CA TYR A 1 3.59 10.75 -25.90
C TYR A 1 2.30 10.43 -26.67
N SER A 2 2.32 9.79 -27.85
CA SER A 2 1.11 9.66 -28.68
C SER A 2 0.40 8.30 -28.64
N ASN A 3 0.91 7.26 -27.97
CA ASN A 3 0.27 5.93 -27.99
C ASN A 3 0.27 5.17 -26.65
N GLY A 4 0.68 5.80 -25.55
CA GLY A 4 0.64 5.23 -24.21
C GLY A 4 -0.38 5.96 -23.35
N GLY A 5 -1.65 5.57 -23.43
CA GLY A 5 -2.68 6.12 -22.53
C GLY A 5 -2.26 5.95 -21.08
N VAL A 6 -2.03 7.05 -20.36
CA VAL A 6 -1.87 7.08 -18.91
C VAL A 6 -3.26 7.09 -18.25
N PRO A 7 -3.38 6.64 -16.99
CA PRO A 7 -4.64 6.72 -16.26
C PRO A 7 -5.21 8.14 -16.33
N SER A 8 -6.52 8.28 -16.60
CA SER A 8 -7.14 9.59 -16.60
C SER A 8 -6.87 10.21 -15.24
N ALA A 9 -6.15 11.34 -15.18
CA ALA A 9 -5.76 11.99 -13.94
C ALA A 9 -6.90 11.95 -12.89
N LEU A 10 -6.73 11.10 -11.87
CA LEU A 10 -7.60 11.01 -10.72
C LEU A 10 -7.29 12.21 -9.83
N ILE A 11 -8.13 13.24 -9.89
CA ILE A 11 -8.18 14.20 -8.79
C ILE A 11 -9.21 13.69 -7.80
N SER A 12 -8.75 13.37 -6.61
CA SER A 12 -9.61 13.22 -5.44
C SER A 12 -9.64 14.54 -4.68
N LEU A 13 -10.81 15.17 -4.58
CA LEU A 13 -11.02 16.26 -3.62
C LEU A 13 -11.29 15.65 -2.25
N ALA A 14 -10.31 15.75 -1.36
CA ALA A 14 -10.43 15.34 0.03
C ALA A 14 -10.55 16.58 0.95
N LEU A 15 -11.27 16.42 2.07
CA LEU A 15 -11.23 17.40 3.14
C LEU A 15 -9.85 17.34 3.82
N ARG A 16 -9.30 18.51 4.17
CA ARG A 16 -8.03 18.57 4.88
C ARG A 16 -8.27 18.23 6.35
N TYR A 17 -7.67 17.13 6.79
CA TYR A 17 -7.72 16.68 8.17
C TYR A 17 -6.36 16.77 8.84
N MET A 18 -6.35 16.78 10.18
CA MET A 18 -5.09 16.66 10.91
C MET A 18 -4.61 15.21 10.76
N HIS A 19 -3.49 15.04 10.06
CA HIS A 19 -2.92 13.73 9.77
C HIS A 19 -2.49 13.04 11.07
N THR A 20 -2.88 11.77 11.27
CA THR A 20 -2.28 10.97 12.34
C THR A 20 -0.90 10.57 11.85
N THR A 21 0.16 11.02 12.50
CA THR A 21 1.57 10.78 12.13
C THR A 21 2.00 9.30 12.17
N VAL A 22 1.04 8.39 12.38
CA VAL A 22 1.18 6.94 12.43
C VAL A 22 0.54 6.34 11.18
N GLU A 23 1.30 5.55 10.45
CA GLU A 23 0.77 4.73 9.36
C GLU A 23 0.47 3.33 9.91
N MET A 24 -0.76 2.87 9.71
CA MET A 24 -1.22 1.59 10.25
C MET A 24 -0.99 0.50 9.21
N VAL A 25 0.18 -0.14 9.25
CA VAL A 25 0.46 -1.33 8.43
C VAL A 25 -0.07 -2.57 9.13
N ILE A 26 -0.87 -3.36 8.40
CA ILE A 26 -1.40 -4.65 8.86
C ILE A 26 -0.96 -5.77 7.92
N ARG A 27 -0.53 -6.88 8.48
CA ARG A 27 0.06 -8.01 7.75
C ARG A 27 -0.71 -9.29 8.03
N GLY A 28 -1.27 -9.89 7.00
CA GLY A 28 -1.84 -11.24 7.05
C GLY A 28 -0.82 -12.35 6.82
N TYR A 29 0.33 -12.01 6.23
CA TYR A 29 1.36 -12.97 5.81
C TYR A 29 2.77 -12.42 6.08
N LEU A 30 3.73 -13.32 6.32
CA LEU A 30 5.14 -13.00 6.53
C LEU A 30 5.80 -12.65 5.19
N SER A 31 5.62 -11.42 4.73
CA SER A 31 6.16 -10.97 3.43
C SER A 31 6.80 -9.58 3.55
N GLY A 32 7.59 -9.22 2.53
CA GLY A 32 8.26 -7.93 2.43
C GLY A 32 9.16 -7.63 3.63
N HIS A 33 8.93 -6.49 4.29
CA HIS A 33 9.74 -6.06 5.44
C HIS A 33 9.76 -7.06 6.59
N ALA A 34 8.60 -7.63 6.95
CA ALA A 34 8.52 -8.59 8.04
C ALA A 34 9.36 -9.86 7.77
N ASP A 35 9.34 -10.37 6.54
CA ASP A 35 10.18 -11.50 6.14
C ASP A 35 11.68 -11.18 6.20
N ARG A 36 12.09 -9.99 5.74
CA ARG A 36 13.50 -9.56 5.85
C ARG A 36 13.99 -9.56 7.29
N GLU A 37 13.23 -8.96 8.19
CA GLU A 37 13.55 -8.94 9.62
C GLU A 37 13.57 -10.37 10.21
N TYR A 38 12.64 -11.23 9.78
CA TYR A 38 12.56 -12.62 10.21
C TYR A 38 13.79 -13.44 9.78
N LYS A 39 14.26 -13.24 8.55
CA LYS A 39 15.49 -13.83 8.00
C LYS A 39 16.75 -13.35 8.72
N LEU A 40 16.74 -12.14 9.28
CA LEU A 40 17.80 -11.64 10.16
C LEU A 40 17.75 -12.24 11.58
N GLY A 41 16.82 -13.17 11.85
CA GLY A 41 16.66 -13.84 13.13
C GLY A 41 15.74 -13.12 14.10
N LYS A 42 15.12 -12.00 13.71
CA LYS A 42 14.14 -11.32 14.58
C LYS A 42 12.84 -12.12 14.65
N ARG A 43 12.21 -12.05 15.82
CA ARG A 43 10.90 -12.67 16.11
C ARG A 43 9.89 -11.68 16.69
N LEU A 44 10.27 -10.41 16.70
CA LEU A 44 9.47 -9.28 17.11
C LEU A 44 9.60 -8.20 16.04
N ILE A 45 8.46 -7.63 15.64
CA ILE A 45 8.38 -6.47 14.76
C ILE A 45 7.34 -5.52 15.34
N CYS A 46 7.71 -4.24 15.52
CA CYS A 46 6.85 -3.25 16.20
C CYS A 46 6.31 -3.72 17.57
N GLY A 47 7.06 -4.55 18.31
CA GLY A 47 6.64 -5.12 19.59
C GLY A 47 5.65 -6.30 19.48
N VAL A 48 5.32 -6.77 18.28
CA VAL A 48 4.43 -7.91 18.04
C VAL A 48 5.24 -9.13 17.64
N SER A 49 4.89 -10.30 18.20
CA SER A 49 5.61 -11.54 17.93
C SER A 49 5.30 -12.10 16.55
N MET A 50 6.33 -12.63 15.90
CA MET A 50 6.25 -13.46 14.71
C MET A 50 6.49 -14.91 15.12
N PRO A 51 5.55 -15.85 14.88
CA PRO A 51 5.71 -17.25 15.24
C PRO A 51 7.01 -17.88 14.76
N GLU A 52 7.53 -18.85 15.51
CA GLU A 52 8.69 -19.63 15.12
C GLU A 52 8.41 -20.56 13.94
N GLY A 53 9.46 -20.89 13.18
CA GLY A 53 9.39 -21.85 12.07
C GLY A 53 8.62 -21.38 10.84
N MET A 54 8.24 -20.11 10.77
CA MET A 54 7.57 -19.55 9.59
C MET A 54 8.54 -19.45 8.41
N LYS A 55 8.00 -19.64 7.21
CA LYS A 55 8.65 -19.42 5.93
C LYS A 55 8.16 -18.12 5.30
N GLU A 56 8.95 -17.59 4.37
CA GLU A 56 8.53 -16.44 3.56
C GLU A 56 7.16 -16.72 2.93
N ASN A 57 6.26 -15.74 3.02
CA ASN A 57 4.87 -15.78 2.56
C ASN A 57 3.93 -16.71 3.33
N ASP A 58 4.33 -17.26 4.49
CA ASP A 58 3.41 -17.98 5.38
C ASP A 58 2.32 -17.04 5.92
N LYS A 59 1.11 -17.56 6.05
CA LYS A 59 -0.01 -16.85 6.66
C LYS A 59 0.18 -16.77 8.18
N PHE A 60 0.03 -15.59 8.76
CA PHE A 60 -0.03 -15.45 10.21
C PHE A 60 -1.32 -16.08 10.78
N PRO A 61 -1.30 -16.66 12.00
CA PRO A 61 -2.50 -17.16 12.65
C PRO A 61 -3.58 -16.09 12.79
N THR A 62 -3.15 -14.87 13.13
CA THR A 62 -3.98 -13.66 13.14
C THR A 62 -3.19 -12.51 12.51
N PRO A 63 -3.82 -11.63 11.71
CA PRO A 63 -3.10 -10.49 11.15
C PRO A 63 -2.47 -9.63 12.24
N ILE A 64 -1.21 -9.24 12.04
CA ILE A 64 -0.44 -8.43 12.98
C ILE A 64 -0.39 -6.98 12.55
N LEU A 65 -0.36 -6.06 13.52
CA LEU A 65 -0.16 -4.63 13.28
C LEU A 65 1.31 -4.29 13.47
N THR A 66 1.88 -3.59 12.49
CA THR A 66 3.28 -3.14 12.50
C THR A 66 3.34 -1.67 12.10
N PRO A 67 2.86 -0.76 12.97
CA PRO A 67 2.76 0.65 12.59
C PRO A 67 4.13 1.27 12.36
N THR A 68 4.15 2.30 11.52
CA THR A 68 5.35 3.09 11.23
C THR A 68 5.08 4.56 11.53
N THR A 69 6.13 5.31 11.88
CA THR A 69 6.09 6.77 11.88
C THR A 69 6.55 7.30 10.54
N LYS A 70 5.91 8.39 10.11
CA LYS A 70 6.32 9.09 8.88
C LYS A 70 7.59 9.89 9.16
N ALA A 71 8.67 9.56 8.48
CA ALA A 71 9.91 10.33 8.60
C ALA A 71 9.82 11.67 7.83
N ALA A 72 10.68 12.62 8.16
CA ALA A 72 10.78 13.86 7.40
C ALA A 72 11.17 13.56 5.93
N THR A 73 10.74 14.42 5.00
CA THR A 73 10.92 14.23 3.55
C THR A 73 12.35 13.82 3.20
N GLY A 74 12.52 12.60 2.65
CA GLY A 74 13.81 12.03 2.25
C GLY A 74 14.35 10.92 3.15
N LEU A 75 13.68 10.61 4.27
CA LEU A 75 14.00 9.48 5.15
C LEU A 75 12.97 8.35 5.01
N HIS A 76 13.36 7.12 5.34
CA HIS A 76 12.47 5.95 5.34
C HIS A 76 11.56 5.95 6.58
N ASP A 77 10.33 5.48 6.43
CA ASP A 77 9.41 5.28 7.57
C ASP A 77 10.01 4.30 8.58
N GLU A 78 9.86 4.60 9.87
CA GLU A 78 10.46 3.81 10.95
C GLU A 78 9.41 2.95 11.65
N ASP A 79 9.72 1.67 11.86
CA ASP A 79 8.90 0.77 12.67
C ASP A 79 8.78 1.30 14.11
N ILE A 80 7.55 1.43 14.60
CA ILE A 80 7.28 1.89 15.97
C ILE A 80 6.31 0.93 16.65
N SER A 81 6.48 0.67 17.95
CA SER A 81 5.52 -0.17 18.70
C SER A 81 4.32 0.65 19.18
N ARG A 82 3.20 -0.04 19.45
CA ARG A 82 2.04 0.55 20.14
C ARG A 82 2.46 1.26 21.42
N GLU A 83 3.28 0.61 22.23
CA GLU A 83 3.74 1.15 23.52
C GLU A 83 4.50 2.45 23.32
N THR A 84 5.42 2.49 22.36
CA THR A 84 6.19 3.70 22.06
C THR A 84 5.29 4.83 21.54
N ILE A 85 4.33 4.53 20.64
CA ILE A 85 3.34 5.51 20.15
C ILE A 85 2.59 6.17 21.32
N LEU A 86 2.12 5.37 22.27
CA LEU A 86 1.34 5.86 23.42
C LEU A 86 2.23 6.62 24.41
N ASN A 87 3.42 6.10 24.72
CA ASN A 87 4.36 6.72 25.66
C ASN A 87 4.87 8.08 25.16
N GLN A 88 5.08 8.22 23.86
CA GLN A 88 5.49 9.49 23.25
C GLN A 88 4.33 10.47 23.03
N GLY A 89 3.09 10.05 23.30
CA GLY A 89 1.91 10.88 23.10
C GLY A 89 1.62 11.21 21.63
N VAL A 90 2.10 10.37 20.69
CA VAL A 90 1.91 10.56 19.25
C VAL A 90 0.41 10.57 18.91
N VAL A 91 -0.33 9.65 19.52
CA VAL A 91 -1.81 9.64 19.55
C VAL A 91 -2.29 9.23 20.95
N SER A 92 -3.50 9.65 21.31
CA SER A 92 -4.13 9.20 22.56
C SER A 92 -4.49 7.72 22.49
N GLU A 93 -4.55 7.03 23.64
CA GLU A 93 -4.96 5.62 23.70
C GLU A 93 -6.35 5.39 23.09
N LYS A 94 -7.29 6.29 23.39
CA LYS A 94 -8.63 6.27 22.80
C LYS A 94 -8.61 6.32 21.28
N ASP A 95 -7.76 7.18 20.70
CA ASP A 95 -7.64 7.28 19.24
C ASP A 95 -6.92 6.05 18.67
N TYR A 96 -5.85 5.57 19.31
CA TYR A 96 -5.13 4.38 18.87
C TYR A 96 -6.03 3.15 18.78
N LEU A 97 -6.89 2.93 19.79
CA LEU A 97 -7.86 1.82 19.77
C LEU A 97 -8.80 1.90 18.57
N LYS A 98 -9.24 3.10 18.18
CA LYS A 98 -10.05 3.31 16.96
C LYS A 98 -9.24 3.02 15.69
N LEU A 99 -7.98 3.47 15.64
CA LEU A 99 -7.09 3.20 14.50
C LEU A 99 -6.91 1.68 14.31
N GLU A 100 -6.67 0.95 15.40
CA GLU A 100 -6.55 -0.51 15.40
C GLU A 100 -7.86 -1.20 14.96
N GLU A 101 -9.00 -0.78 15.51
CA GLU A 101 -10.32 -1.28 15.14
C GLU A 101 -10.59 -1.10 13.64
N TYR A 102 -10.44 0.12 13.13
CA TYR A 102 -10.70 0.44 11.73
C TYR A 102 -9.72 -0.28 10.81
N THR A 103 -8.44 -0.34 11.16
CA THR A 103 -7.43 -1.07 10.39
C THR A 103 -7.79 -2.54 10.23
N LYS A 104 -8.19 -3.21 11.33
CA LYS A 104 -8.60 -4.62 11.31
C LYS A 104 -9.89 -4.82 10.51
N ALA A 105 -10.87 -3.93 10.67
CA ALA A 105 -12.13 -3.99 9.93
C ALA A 105 -11.93 -3.81 8.42
N LEU A 106 -11.14 -2.82 8.01
CA LEU A 106 -10.80 -2.55 6.62
C LEU A 106 -10.01 -3.71 6.02
N PHE A 107 -9.04 -4.27 6.75
CA PHE A 107 -8.24 -5.41 6.26
C PHE A 107 -9.09 -6.67 6.09
N LYS A 108 -9.98 -6.95 7.04
CA LYS A 108 -10.95 -8.04 6.93
C LYS A 108 -11.81 -7.86 5.68
N LYS A 109 -12.35 -6.65 5.47
CA LYS A 109 -13.19 -6.37 4.31
C LYS A 109 -12.42 -6.48 2.99
N GLY A 110 -11.21 -5.95 2.93
CA GLY A 110 -10.31 -6.08 1.78
C GLY A 110 -9.98 -7.53 1.46
N THR A 111 -9.72 -8.34 2.49
CA THR A 111 -9.48 -9.79 2.36
C THR A 111 -10.70 -10.50 1.75
N GLU A 112 -11.92 -10.18 2.21
CA GLU A 112 -13.16 -10.74 1.65
C GLU A 112 -13.36 -10.37 0.18
N LEU A 113 -13.07 -9.11 -0.19
CA LEU A 113 -13.18 -8.62 -1.56
C LEU A 113 -12.13 -9.24 -2.48
N ALA A 114 -10.87 -9.28 -2.04
CA ALA A 114 -9.77 -9.91 -2.76
C ALA A 114 -10.09 -11.38 -3.07
N LYS A 115 -10.61 -12.12 -2.07
CA LYS A 115 -10.99 -13.52 -2.24
C LYS A 115 -12.03 -13.73 -3.34
N LYS A 116 -13.02 -12.82 -3.48
CA LYS A 116 -14.03 -12.88 -4.55
C LYS A 116 -13.43 -12.69 -5.95
N ARG A 117 -12.23 -12.14 -6.03
CA ARG A 117 -11.47 -11.89 -7.27
C ARG A 117 -10.34 -12.90 -7.50
N GLY A 118 -10.26 -13.98 -6.71
CA GLY A 118 -9.16 -14.94 -6.81
C GLY A 118 -7.82 -14.38 -6.32
N LEU A 119 -7.85 -13.36 -5.46
CA LEU A 119 -6.68 -12.73 -4.88
C LEU A 119 -6.62 -12.97 -3.36
N ILE A 120 -5.40 -12.88 -2.83
CA ILE A 120 -5.10 -12.89 -1.41
C ILE A 120 -4.54 -11.52 -1.06
N LEU A 121 -5.18 -10.78 -0.15
CA LEU A 121 -4.62 -9.57 0.42
C LEU A 121 -3.55 -9.94 1.47
N VAL A 122 -2.29 -9.67 1.14
CA VAL A 122 -1.11 -10.12 1.91
C VAL A 122 -0.87 -9.18 3.08
N ASP A 123 -0.81 -7.89 2.78
CA ASP A 123 -0.66 -6.80 3.72
C ASP A 123 -1.09 -5.48 3.06
N THR A 124 -1.34 -4.46 3.87
CA THR A 124 -1.67 -3.11 3.41
C THR A 124 -1.31 -2.07 4.47
N LYS A 125 -1.12 -0.83 4.02
CA LYS A 125 -1.00 0.37 4.84
C LYS A 125 -2.29 1.18 4.80
N TYR A 126 -2.69 1.74 5.93
CA TYR A 126 -3.73 2.77 6.00
C TYR A 126 -3.19 4.03 6.65
N GLU A 127 -3.63 5.17 6.14
CA GLU A 127 -3.45 6.46 6.79
C GLU A 127 -4.79 6.98 7.30
N PHE A 128 -4.75 7.65 8.45
CA PHE A 128 -5.94 8.21 9.07
C PHE A 128 -5.78 9.71 9.32
N GLY A 129 -6.90 10.41 9.31
CA GLY A 129 -7.01 11.80 9.70
C GLY A 129 -7.95 11.95 10.88
N LYS A 130 -7.79 13.05 11.62
CA LYS A 130 -8.74 13.48 12.65
C LYS A 130 -9.50 14.72 12.17
N THR A 131 -10.81 14.63 12.22
CA THR A 131 -11.72 15.73 11.89
C THR A 131 -11.74 16.79 13.00
N THR A 132 -12.29 17.97 12.73
CA THR A 132 -12.39 19.06 13.72
C THR A 132 -13.28 18.74 14.91
N ASP A 133 -14.29 17.89 14.72
CA ASP A 133 -15.15 17.31 15.74
C ASP A 133 -14.54 16.08 16.44
N GLY A 134 -13.29 15.71 16.10
CA GLY A 134 -12.52 14.69 16.79
C GLY A 134 -12.77 13.25 16.32
N ASN A 135 -13.42 13.06 15.18
CA ASN A 135 -13.65 11.74 14.59
C ASN A 135 -12.42 11.28 13.79
N ILE A 136 -12.15 9.98 13.83
CA ILE A 136 -11.12 9.35 13.01
C ILE A 136 -11.74 8.97 11.67
N VAL A 137 -11.07 9.32 10.58
CA VAL A 137 -11.48 9.02 9.21
C VAL A 137 -10.32 8.43 8.43
N LEU A 138 -10.63 7.46 7.57
CA LEU A 138 -9.66 6.97 6.58
C LEU A 138 -9.36 8.10 5.60
N ILE A 139 -8.09 8.30 5.31
CA ILE A 139 -7.61 9.23 4.29
C ILE A 139 -6.70 8.46 3.32
N ASP A 140 -6.00 9.19 2.46
CA ASP A 140 -5.07 8.63 1.47
C ASP A 140 -5.76 7.57 0.58
N GLU A 141 -5.00 6.61 0.06
CA GLU A 141 -5.50 5.51 -0.76
C GLU A 141 -5.76 4.23 0.07
N ILE A 142 -6.56 3.33 -0.50
CA ILE A 142 -6.91 2.06 0.13
C ILE A 142 -6.89 0.94 -0.90
N HIS A 143 -6.25 -0.19 -0.53
CA HIS A 143 -6.30 -1.45 -1.29
C HIS A 143 -5.74 -1.34 -2.71
N THR A 144 -4.92 -0.32 -2.96
CA THR A 144 -4.22 -0.10 -4.22
C THR A 144 -2.93 -0.95 -4.26
N PRO A 145 -2.33 -1.18 -5.45
CA PRO A 145 -1.04 -1.86 -5.57
C PRO A 145 0.12 -1.16 -4.87
N ASP A 146 -0.10 0.10 -4.51
CA ASP A 146 0.85 1.03 -3.95
C ASP A 146 0.90 0.93 -2.43
N SER A 147 -0.29 0.82 -1.84
CA SER A 147 -0.51 0.63 -0.40
C SER A 147 -0.55 -0.83 0.02
N SER A 148 -0.74 -1.77 -0.91
CA SER A 148 -1.04 -3.19 -0.63
C SER A 148 -0.24 -4.18 -1.47
N ARG A 149 -0.04 -5.38 -0.93
CA ARG A 149 0.44 -6.56 -1.68
C ARG A 149 -0.68 -7.56 -1.84
N TYR A 150 -0.81 -8.09 -3.05
CA TYR A 150 -1.73 -9.19 -3.34
C TYR A 150 -1.00 -10.39 -3.92
N PHE A 151 -1.43 -11.60 -3.58
CA PHE A 151 -1.05 -12.83 -4.28
C PHE A 151 -2.22 -13.39 -5.09
N TYR A 152 -1.89 -14.10 -6.16
CA TYR A 152 -2.86 -14.89 -6.90
C TYR A 152 -3.21 -16.17 -6.12
N ALA A 153 -4.49 -16.38 -5.82
CA ALA A 153 -4.93 -17.46 -4.94
C ALA A 153 -4.82 -18.86 -5.57
N ASP A 154 -4.93 -18.94 -6.90
CA ASP A 154 -4.86 -20.17 -7.70
C ASP A 154 -3.48 -20.84 -7.67
N THR A 155 -2.42 -20.05 -7.46
CA THR A 155 -1.03 -20.52 -7.47
C THR A 155 -0.37 -20.50 -6.09
N TYR A 156 -0.96 -19.80 -5.12
CA TYR A 156 -0.33 -19.53 -3.81
C TYR A 156 0.19 -20.78 -3.11
N GLN A 157 -0.67 -21.80 -2.93
CA GLN A 157 -0.30 -22.98 -2.15
C GLN A 157 0.77 -23.82 -2.84
N ASP A 158 0.64 -24.04 -4.15
CA ASP A 158 1.62 -24.83 -4.91
C ASP A 158 3.01 -24.16 -4.93
N LEU A 159 3.05 -22.83 -5.06
CA LEU A 159 4.29 -22.07 -4.95
C LEU A 159 4.86 -22.10 -3.53
N GLN A 160 4.01 -22.02 -2.51
CA GLN A 160 4.43 -22.07 -1.10
C GLN A 160 5.05 -23.42 -0.75
N ASP A 161 4.41 -24.53 -1.16
CA ASP A 161 4.88 -25.89 -0.89
C ASP A 161 6.22 -26.17 -1.58
N LYS A 162 6.44 -25.58 -2.76
CA LYS A 162 7.69 -25.70 -3.54
C LYS A 162 8.76 -24.67 -3.13
N ASN A 163 8.47 -23.77 -2.19
CA ASN A 163 9.31 -22.62 -1.83
C ASN A 163 9.73 -21.77 -3.05
N LEU A 164 8.77 -21.53 -3.96
CA LEU A 164 8.96 -20.69 -5.13
C LEU A 164 8.43 -19.27 -4.90
N PRO A 165 8.96 -18.25 -5.61
CA PRO A 165 8.44 -16.89 -5.51
C PRO A 165 6.95 -16.79 -5.84
N GLN A 166 6.20 -16.08 -4.99
CA GLN A 166 4.76 -15.91 -5.17
C GLN A 166 4.43 -15.04 -6.39
N LYS A 167 3.40 -15.42 -7.13
CA LYS A 167 2.84 -14.55 -8.18
C LYS A 167 2.08 -13.42 -7.49
N GLN A 168 2.62 -12.21 -7.59
CA GLN A 168 2.11 -11.07 -6.84
C GLN A 168 1.68 -9.90 -7.72
N LEU A 169 0.74 -9.16 -7.15
CA LEU A 169 0.14 -7.94 -7.65
C LEU A 169 0.48 -6.82 -6.66
N SER A 170 1.60 -6.13 -6.91
CA SER A 170 2.13 -5.08 -6.04
C SER A 170 3.11 -4.17 -6.80
N LYS A 171 3.49 -3.03 -6.20
CA LYS A 171 4.58 -2.15 -6.66
C LYS A 171 5.96 -2.82 -6.75
N GLU A 172 6.12 -4.03 -6.24
CA GLU A 172 7.44 -4.66 -6.10
C GLU A 172 8.14 -4.84 -7.46
N PHE A 173 7.41 -5.06 -8.56
CA PHE A 173 8.05 -5.17 -9.88
C PHE A 173 8.74 -3.87 -10.32
N VAL A 174 8.18 -2.70 -9.99
CA VAL A 174 8.81 -1.40 -10.28
C VAL A 174 10.02 -1.22 -9.38
N ARG A 175 9.91 -1.57 -8.10
CA ARG A 175 11.01 -1.51 -7.13
C ARG A 175 12.19 -2.38 -7.57
N GLN A 176 11.93 -3.62 -7.98
CA GLN A 176 12.96 -4.54 -8.47
C GLN A 176 13.60 -4.03 -9.76
N TRP A 177 12.82 -3.43 -10.67
CA TRP A 177 13.37 -2.79 -11.86
C TRP A 177 14.28 -1.60 -11.49
N LEU A 178 13.87 -0.74 -10.57
CA LEU A 178 14.68 0.37 -10.08
C LEU A 178 16.00 -0.12 -9.45
N ILE A 179 15.93 -1.14 -8.58
CA ILE A 179 17.10 -1.77 -7.95
C ILE A 179 18.06 -2.32 -9.01
N ALA A 180 17.54 -3.05 -10.00
CA ALA A 180 18.34 -3.61 -11.08
C ALA A 180 19.02 -2.53 -11.96
N ASN A 181 18.48 -1.30 -11.93
CA ASN A 181 19.03 -0.14 -12.63
C ASN A 181 19.76 0.83 -11.67
N GLY A 182 20.20 0.34 -10.51
CA GLY A 182 21.08 1.09 -9.59
C GLY A 182 20.37 2.13 -8.74
N PHE A 183 19.05 2.10 -8.64
CA PHE A 183 18.26 3.03 -7.82
C PHE A 183 17.53 2.32 -6.68
N GLN A 184 17.91 2.69 -5.46
CA GLN A 184 17.31 2.23 -4.22
C GLN A 184 16.83 3.40 -3.34
N GLY A 185 16.96 4.64 -3.85
CA GLY A 185 16.60 5.87 -3.12
C GLY A 185 17.69 6.33 -2.15
N LEU A 186 18.93 5.90 -2.33
CA LEU A 186 20.06 6.36 -1.52
C LEU A 186 20.59 7.72 -2.04
N GLU A 187 21.21 8.49 -1.15
CA GLU A 187 21.79 9.78 -1.48
C GLU A 187 22.79 9.66 -2.65
N GLY A 188 22.72 10.59 -3.60
CA GLY A 188 23.56 10.61 -4.80
C GLY A 188 23.11 9.68 -5.93
N GLN A 189 22.09 8.83 -5.73
CA GLN A 189 21.52 8.04 -6.82
C GLN A 189 20.59 8.87 -7.70
N THR A 190 20.60 8.58 -9.00
CA THR A 190 19.68 9.19 -9.97
C THR A 190 18.61 8.18 -10.37
N ILE A 191 17.37 8.65 -10.51
CA ILE A 191 16.28 7.80 -10.99
C ILE A 191 16.59 7.41 -12.44
N PRO A 192 16.63 6.10 -12.77
CA PRO A 192 16.91 5.66 -14.13
C PRO A 192 15.79 6.13 -15.07
N GLU A 193 16.19 6.56 -16.26
CA GLU A 193 15.24 6.99 -17.29
C GLU A 193 14.39 5.79 -17.75
N MET A 194 13.07 5.95 -17.70
CA MET A 194 12.13 4.97 -18.23
C MET A 194 11.81 5.32 -19.67
N ASN A 195 12.23 4.46 -20.61
CA ASN A 195 11.81 4.60 -22.01
C ASN A 195 10.31 4.31 -22.18
N ASP A 196 9.74 4.72 -23.32
CA ASP A 196 8.31 4.55 -23.63
C ASP A 196 7.83 3.09 -23.49
N ALA A 197 8.66 2.12 -23.88
CA ALA A 197 8.34 0.70 -23.76
C ALA A 197 8.21 0.26 -22.30
N LYS A 198 9.11 0.72 -21.43
CA LYS A 198 9.07 0.44 -20.00
C LYS A 198 7.88 1.13 -19.33
N ILE A 199 7.60 2.38 -19.69
CA ILE A 199 6.42 3.12 -19.22
C ILE A 199 5.14 2.37 -19.58
N LEU A 200 5.04 1.88 -20.82
CA LEU A 200 3.88 1.11 -21.28
C LEU A 200 3.74 -0.24 -20.55
N GLU A 201 4.83 -0.96 -20.33
CA GLU A 201 4.82 -2.21 -19.54
C GLU A 201 4.32 -1.96 -18.11
N ILE A 202 4.88 -0.96 -17.43
CA ILE A 202 4.48 -0.58 -16.08
C ILE A 202 3.00 -0.20 -16.06
N SER A 203 2.57 0.65 -17.01
CA SER A 203 1.18 1.10 -17.11
C SER A 203 0.21 -0.05 -17.32
N ASN A 204 0.53 -1.00 -18.21
CA ASN A 204 -0.31 -2.17 -18.46
C ASN A 204 -0.42 -3.08 -17.23
N ARG A 205 0.66 -3.21 -16.43
CA ARG A 205 0.58 -3.93 -15.15
C ARG A 205 -0.33 -3.24 -14.15
N TYR A 206 -0.28 -1.91 -14.03
CA TYR A 206 -1.23 -1.16 -13.18
C TYR A 206 -2.68 -1.30 -13.64
N ILE A 207 -2.89 -1.38 -14.96
CA ILE A 207 -4.21 -1.64 -15.53
C ILE A 207 -4.68 -3.04 -15.16
N GLU A 208 -3.86 -4.07 -15.42
CA GLU A 208 -4.17 -5.46 -15.01
C GLU A 208 -4.51 -5.53 -13.51
N LEU A 209 -3.69 -4.89 -12.68
CA LEU A 209 -3.92 -4.77 -11.24
C LEU A 209 -5.31 -4.19 -10.91
N TYR A 210 -5.64 -3.04 -11.50
CA TYR A 210 -6.95 -2.42 -11.33
C TYR A 210 -8.08 -3.35 -11.77
N GLU A 211 -7.96 -3.98 -12.94
CA GLU A 211 -9.00 -4.83 -13.50
C GLU A 211 -9.21 -6.09 -12.65
N GLN A 212 -8.14 -6.70 -12.14
CA GLN A 212 -8.22 -7.86 -11.24
C GLN A 212 -8.85 -7.50 -9.89
N ILE A 213 -8.42 -6.39 -9.27
CA ILE A 213 -8.92 -5.98 -7.95
C ILE A 213 -10.38 -5.53 -8.02
N THR A 214 -10.74 -4.73 -9.03
CA THR A 214 -12.08 -4.15 -9.14
C THR A 214 -13.06 -5.06 -9.86
N GLY A 215 -12.59 -5.89 -10.80
CA GLY A 215 -13.41 -6.61 -11.77
C GLY A 215 -14.01 -5.71 -12.86
N LEU A 216 -13.57 -4.45 -12.95
CA LEU A 216 -13.99 -3.49 -13.96
C LEU A 216 -12.93 -3.39 -15.05
N LYS A 217 -13.35 -3.18 -16.29
CA LYS A 217 -12.40 -2.90 -17.38
C LYS A 217 -11.84 -1.50 -17.22
N PHE A 218 -10.53 -1.34 -17.38
CA PHE A 218 -9.92 -0.03 -17.34
C PHE A 218 -10.12 0.69 -18.67
N GLU A 219 -10.68 1.89 -18.62
CA GLU A 219 -10.83 2.75 -19.79
C GLU A 219 -9.67 3.74 -19.86
N LYS A 220 -8.77 3.56 -20.83
CA LYS A 220 -7.66 4.49 -21.07
C LYS A 220 -8.24 5.84 -21.52
N GLY A 221 -7.96 6.89 -20.75
CA GLY A 221 -8.32 8.25 -21.13
C GLY A 221 -7.32 8.84 -22.14
N GLU A 222 -7.77 9.83 -22.91
CA GLU A 222 -6.84 10.65 -23.69
C GLU A 222 -5.88 11.41 -22.77
N THR A 223 -4.61 11.47 -23.18
CA THR A 223 -3.50 12.10 -22.45
C THR A 223 -3.27 13.55 -22.88
N ASN A 224 -3.99 14.01 -23.90
CA ASN A 224 -3.95 15.38 -24.36
C ASN A 224 -4.67 16.29 -23.35
N ASN A 225 -4.10 17.45 -23.04
CA ASN A 225 -4.72 18.48 -22.19
C ASN A 225 -5.12 18.01 -20.77
N ILE A 226 -4.38 17.07 -20.17
CA ILE A 226 -4.65 16.54 -18.81
C ILE A 226 -4.89 17.67 -17.80
N LEU A 227 -4.01 18.69 -17.79
CA LEU A 227 -4.09 19.82 -16.85
C LEU A 227 -5.38 20.64 -17.03
N GLN A 228 -5.84 20.85 -18.26
CA GLN A 228 -7.09 21.57 -18.51
C GLN A 228 -8.31 20.75 -18.09
N ARG A 229 -8.30 19.43 -18.34
CA ARG A 229 -9.37 18.53 -17.88
C ARG A 229 -9.44 18.50 -16.35
N MET A 230 -8.27 18.43 -15.70
CA MET A 230 -8.12 18.52 -14.25
C MET A 230 -8.74 19.81 -13.69
N ASP A 231 -8.33 20.97 -14.20
CA ASP A 231 -8.86 22.28 -13.79
C ASP A 231 -10.38 22.38 -13.98
N LYS A 232 -10.90 21.95 -15.14
CA LYS A 232 -12.33 21.95 -15.45
C LYS A 232 -13.13 21.10 -14.45
N ASN A 233 -12.66 19.89 -14.14
CA ASN A 233 -13.34 18.98 -13.24
C ASN A 233 -13.36 19.52 -11.80
N VAL A 234 -12.25 20.09 -11.33
CA VAL A 234 -12.17 20.72 -10.01
C VAL A 234 -13.13 21.90 -9.90
N LYS A 235 -13.09 22.82 -10.88
CA LYS A 235 -13.98 24.00 -10.90
C LYS A 235 -15.45 23.59 -10.94
N TYR A 236 -15.80 22.58 -11.75
CA TYR A 236 -17.17 22.06 -11.82
C TYR A 236 -17.63 21.53 -10.45
N TYR A 237 -16.83 20.70 -9.78
CA TYR A 237 -17.18 20.17 -8.46
C TYR A 237 -17.35 21.28 -7.42
N LEU A 238 -16.42 22.24 -7.38
CA LEU A 238 -16.48 23.37 -6.45
C LEU A 238 -17.71 24.27 -6.70
N SER A 239 -18.19 24.38 -7.94
CA SER A 239 -19.41 25.15 -8.27
C SER A 239 -20.73 24.51 -7.81
N LYS A 240 -20.69 23.24 -7.38
CA LYS A 240 -21.87 22.47 -6.95
C LYS A 240 -21.98 22.35 -5.42
N ARG A 241 -21.07 22.96 -4.67
CA ARG A 241 -21.11 23.07 -3.20
C ARG A 241 -21.55 24.47 -2.79
#